data_AF-A0A7X3ZAE1-F1
#
_entry.id   AF-A0A7X3ZAE1-F1
#
_cell.length_a   1.000
_cell.length_b   1.000
_cell.length_c   1.000
_cell.angle_alpha   90.00
_cell.angle_beta   90.00
_cell.angle_gamma   90.00
#
_symmetry.space_group_name_H-M   'P 1'
#
loop_
_entity.id
_entity.type
_entity.pdbx_description
1 polymer ?
#
loop_
_entity_poly.entity_id
_entity_poly.type
_entity_poly.pdbx_seq_one_letter_code
_entity_poly.pdbx_strand_id
1 'polypeptide(L)'
;MLATNLRALLQPDQGRDYYDLAHALGVFENLDIARLVEVFRRYLDLSGQTISRAQAQERMFAKLAKPRFLLDLRPLLPAAQAQALTEETTAESFRRVFTMLIDRLPGEPWGRTQAMKERFGISW
;
A
#
# COMPACT_ATOMS: atom_id res chain seq x y z
N MET A 1 13.42 -6.09 4.05
CA MET A 1 13.15 -4.65 3.84
C MET A 1 11.74 -4.38 3.30
N LEU A 2 11.30 -4.97 2.18
CA LEU A 2 9.95 -4.68 1.66
C LEU A 2 8.81 -5.14 2.58
N ALA A 3 8.94 -6.30 3.23
CA ALA A 3 7.97 -6.76 4.23
C ALA A 3 7.84 -5.80 5.44
N THR A 4 8.96 -5.19 5.86
CA THR A 4 8.95 -4.19 6.94
C THR A 4 8.34 -2.87 6.49
N ASN A 5 8.54 -2.48 5.23
CA ASN A 5 7.87 -1.33 4.62
C ASN A 5 6.36 -1.58 4.51
N LEU A 6 5.91 -2.79 4.18
CA LEU A 6 4.49 -3.13 4.16
C LEU A 6 3.84 -2.99 5.54
N ARG A 7 4.54 -3.42 6.59
CA ARG A 7 4.08 -3.18 7.97
C ARG A 7 4.04 -1.69 8.31
N ALA A 8 5.07 -0.93 7.94
CA ALA A 8 5.16 0.51 8.17
C ALA A 8 4.01 1.25 7.46
N LEU A 9 3.80 0.97 6.18
CA LEU A 9 2.66 1.46 5.41
C LEU A 9 1.34 1.21 6.14
N LEU A 10 1.12 0.02 6.70
CA LEU A 10 -0.12 -0.32 7.37
C LEU A 10 -0.25 0.25 8.79
N GLN A 11 0.69 1.06 9.27
CA GLN A 11 0.50 1.86 10.49
C GLN A 11 -0.19 3.20 10.18
N PRO A 12 -0.89 3.80 11.15
CA PRO A 12 -1.40 5.16 11.03
C PRO A 12 -0.28 6.16 10.68
N ASP A 13 -0.59 7.14 9.84
CA ASP A 13 0.26 8.29 9.50
C ASP A 13 1.60 8.04 8.78
N GLN A 14 1.98 6.80 8.50
CA GLN A 14 3.15 6.50 7.66
C GLN A 14 2.76 6.47 6.18
N GLY A 15 3.34 7.40 5.42
CA GLY A 15 3.16 7.54 3.98
C GLY A 15 4.43 7.23 3.16
N ARG A 16 5.64 7.43 3.70
CA ARG A 16 6.89 7.21 2.94
C ARG A 16 7.01 5.80 2.37
N ASP A 17 6.68 4.80 3.19
CA ASP A 17 6.78 3.39 2.82
C ASP A 17 5.84 3.01 1.66
N TYR A 18 4.78 3.78 1.43
CA TYR A 18 3.93 3.62 0.24
C TYR A 18 4.74 3.80 -1.03
N TYR A 19 5.54 4.87 -1.11
CA TYR A 19 6.32 5.16 -2.30
C TYR A 19 7.38 4.08 -2.54
N ASP A 20 8.12 3.70 -1.49
CA ASP A 20 9.16 2.68 -1.59
C ASP A 20 8.59 1.34 -2.08
N LEU A 21 7.39 0.96 -1.61
CA LEU A 21 6.70 -0.25 -2.07
C LEU A 21 6.21 -0.13 -3.51
N ALA A 22 5.53 0.97 -3.85
CA ALA A 22 5.03 1.19 -5.21
C ALA A 22 6.16 1.20 -6.24
N HIS A 23 7.28 1.86 -5.90
CA HIS A 23 8.47 1.91 -6.73
C HIS A 23 9.11 0.53 -6.88
N ALA A 24 9.31 -0.21 -5.77
CA ALA A 24 9.88 -1.56 -5.82
C ALA A 24 9.03 -2.51 -6.67
N LEU A 25 7.70 -2.46 -6.55
CA LEU A 25 6.77 -3.24 -7.37
C LEU A 25 6.81 -2.85 -8.87
N GLY A 26 7.26 -1.64 -9.19
CA GLY A 26 7.40 -1.17 -10.57
C GLY A 26 8.76 -1.42 -11.21
N VAL A 27 9.82 -1.55 -10.42
CA VAL A 27 11.20 -1.71 -10.92
C VAL A 27 11.65 -3.16 -10.90
N PHE A 28 11.20 -3.97 -9.94
CA PHE A 28 11.63 -5.36 -9.83
C PHE A 28 10.66 -6.32 -10.55
N GLU A 29 10.97 -6.66 -11.80
CA GLU A 29 10.14 -7.52 -12.64
C GLU A 29 9.93 -8.93 -12.07
N ASN A 30 10.92 -9.48 -11.35
CA ASN A 30 10.89 -10.83 -10.78
C ASN A 30 10.66 -10.83 -9.26
N LEU A 31 10.00 -9.80 -8.72
CA LEU A 31 9.72 -9.75 -7.29
C LEU A 31 8.71 -10.84 -6.90
N ASP A 32 9.13 -11.77 -6.06
CA ASP A 32 8.25 -12.81 -5.52
C ASP A 32 7.28 -12.22 -4.48
N ILE A 33 6.09 -11.88 -4.97
CA ILE A 33 5.00 -11.32 -4.19
C ILE A 33 4.50 -12.28 -3.11
N ALA A 34 4.42 -13.58 -3.43
CA ALA A 34 3.96 -14.58 -2.48
C ALA A 34 4.93 -14.68 -1.30
N ARG A 35 6.24 -14.71 -1.60
CA ARG A 35 7.30 -14.70 -0.59
C ARG A 35 7.30 -13.41 0.22
N LEU A 36 7.07 -12.26 -0.39
CA LEU A 36 6.98 -10.98 0.32
C LEU A 36 5.82 -11.01 1.34
N VAL A 37 4.63 -11.46 0.93
CA VAL A 37 3.46 -11.61 1.81
C VAL A 37 3.75 -12.61 2.94
N GLU A 38 4.40 -13.74 2.63
CA GLU A 38 4.78 -14.74 3.62
C GLU A 38 5.74 -14.16 4.68
N VAL A 39 6.79 -13.45 4.25
CA VAL A 39 7.76 -12.82 5.15
C VAL A 39 7.10 -11.72 5.97
N PHE A 40 6.18 -10.94 5.40
CA PHE A 40 5.38 -9.95 6.13
C PHE A 40 4.57 -10.60 7.25
N ARG A 41 3.90 -11.71 6.98
CA ARG A 41 3.14 -12.45 8.00
C ARG A 41 4.05 -12.97 9.12
N ARG A 42 5.16 -13.61 8.77
CA ARG A 42 6.15 -14.08 9.75
C ARG A 42 6.66 -12.91 10.61
N TYR A 43 6.88 -11.74 10.02
CA TYR A 43 7.29 -10.56 10.77
C TYR A 43 6.21 -10.09 11.76
N LEU A 44 4.94 -10.06 11.34
CA LEU A 44 3.83 -9.73 12.23
C LEU A 44 3.74 -10.70 13.40
N ASP A 45 3.80 -12.01 13.13
CA ASP A 45 3.75 -13.08 14.13
C ASP A 45 4.90 -12.94 15.15
N LEU A 46 6.13 -12.72 14.69
CA LEU A 46 7.30 -12.50 15.55
C LEU A 46 7.18 -11.23 16.41
N SER A 47 6.44 -10.23 15.94
CA SER A 47 6.19 -8.98 16.66
C SER A 47 4.93 -9.00 17.53
N GLY A 48 4.23 -10.14 17.61
CA GLY A 48 2.96 -10.27 18.35
C GLY A 48 1.83 -9.41 17.78
N GLN A 49 1.94 -8.98 16.52
CA GLN A 49 0.93 -8.16 15.85
C GLN A 49 0.09 -9.00 14.90
N THR A 50 -1.16 -8.61 14.71
CA THR A 50 -2.03 -9.21 13.70
C THR A 50 -2.62 -8.10 12.84
N ILE A 51 -2.52 -8.25 11.53
CA ILE A 51 -3.19 -7.37 10.56
C ILE A 51 -3.91 -8.26 9.55
N SER A 52 -5.24 -8.27 9.59
CA SER A 52 -6.06 -9.01 8.62
C SER A 52 -6.10 -8.30 7.27
N ARG A 53 -6.48 -9.02 6.20
CA ARG A 53 -6.78 -8.40 4.90
C ARG A 53 -7.78 -7.25 5.04
N ALA A 54 -8.86 -7.46 5.80
CA ALA A 54 -9.87 -6.42 6.02
C ALA A 54 -9.28 -5.16 6.67
N GLN A 55 -8.47 -5.29 7.72
CA GLN A 55 -7.82 -4.14 8.36
C GLN A 55 -6.84 -3.45 7.42
N ALA A 56 -6.09 -4.20 6.61
CA ALA A 56 -5.17 -3.63 5.65
C ALA A 56 -5.89 -2.81 4.57
N GLN A 57 -6.98 -3.34 4.01
CA GLN A 57 -7.82 -2.65 3.03
C GLN A 57 -8.44 -1.37 3.62
N GLU A 58 -9.04 -1.46 4.82
CA GLU A 58 -9.58 -0.32 5.54
C GLU A 58 -8.53 0.80 5.71
N ARG A 59 -7.34 0.45 6.19
CA ARG A 59 -6.26 1.42 6.42
C ARG A 59 -5.76 2.06 5.12
N MET A 60 -5.71 1.31 4.02
CA MET A 60 -5.34 1.86 2.71
C MET A 60 -6.39 2.84 2.19
N PHE A 61 -7.67 2.51 2.30
CA PHE A 61 -8.74 3.43 1.93
C PHE A 61 -8.81 4.66 2.84
N ALA A 62 -8.51 4.50 4.13
CA ALA A 62 -8.41 5.64 5.05
C ALA A 62 -7.28 6.59 4.65
N LYS A 63 -6.15 6.07 4.14
CA LYS A 63 -5.08 6.91 3.58
C LYS A 63 -5.51 7.61 2.30
N LEU A 64 -6.19 6.91 1.39
CA LEU A 64 -6.72 7.51 0.17
C LEU A 64 -7.75 8.61 0.43
N ALA A 65 -8.52 8.50 1.52
CA ALA A 65 -9.49 9.51 1.94
C ALA A 65 -8.87 10.81 2.49
N LYS A 66 -7.57 10.81 2.84
CA LYS A 66 -6.90 12.01 3.36
C LYS A 66 -6.53 12.94 2.19
N PRO A 67 -7.05 14.18 2.14
CA PRO A 67 -6.92 15.08 0.98
C PRO A 67 -5.48 15.36 0.52
N ARG A 68 -4.49 15.23 1.41
CA ARG A 68 -3.08 15.54 1.14
C ARG A 68 -2.16 14.35 1.30
N PHE A 69 -2.65 13.13 1.53
CA PHE A 69 -1.81 11.96 1.82
C PHE A 69 -0.63 11.81 0.85
N LEU A 70 -0.88 12.08 -0.43
CA LEU A 70 0.06 11.90 -1.52
C LEU A 70 0.92 13.17 -1.75
N LEU A 71 0.35 14.35 -1.49
CA LEU A 71 1.08 15.62 -1.50
C LEU A 71 2.11 15.69 -0.37
N ASP A 72 1.77 15.11 0.79
CA ASP A 72 2.64 15.04 1.96
C ASP A 72 3.84 14.09 1.73
N LEU A 73 3.80 13.26 0.69
CA LEU A 73 4.95 12.43 0.28
C LEU A 73 6.00 13.22 -0.47
N ARG A 74 5.61 14.24 -1.25
CA ARG A 74 6.54 14.96 -2.14
C ARG A 74 7.82 15.44 -1.46
N PRO A 75 7.78 16.03 -0.24
CA PRO A 75 9.00 16.47 0.45
C PRO A 75 9.92 15.32 0.89
N LEU A 76 9.43 14.09 0.91
CA LEU A 76 10.16 12.89 1.34
C LEU A 76 10.84 12.16 0.18
N LEU A 77 10.60 12.61 -1.07
CA LEU A 77 11.10 11.98 -2.28
C LEU A 77 12.33 12.71 -2.84
N PRO A 78 13.25 12.01 -3.52
CA PRO A 78 14.28 12.69 -4.29
C PRO A 78 13.66 13.50 -5.44
N ALA A 79 14.37 14.54 -5.89
CA ALA A 79 13.79 15.58 -6.73
C ALA A 79 13.16 15.08 -8.04
N ALA A 80 13.75 14.07 -8.69
CA ALA A 80 13.20 13.50 -9.92
C ALA A 80 11.88 12.75 -9.66
N GLN A 81 11.81 12.00 -8.57
CA GLN A 81 10.63 11.26 -8.13
C GLN A 81 9.50 12.19 -7.68
N ALA A 82 9.84 13.28 -6.98
CA ALA A 82 8.88 14.31 -6.59
C ALA A 82 8.25 14.99 -7.81
N GLN A 83 9.02 15.23 -8.88
CA GLN A 83 8.53 15.80 -10.14
C GLN A 83 7.62 14.84 -10.91
N ALA A 84 7.91 13.53 -10.87
CA ALA A 84 7.11 12.50 -11.52
C ALA A 84 5.79 12.18 -10.78
N LEU A 85 5.59 12.72 -9.57
CA LEU A 85 4.38 12.48 -8.78
C LEU A 85 3.20 13.31 -9.32
N THR A 86 2.32 12.67 -10.08
CA THR A 86 1.08 13.24 -10.62
C THR A 86 -0.11 12.49 -10.02
N GLU A 87 -1.33 12.99 -10.22
CA GLU A 87 -2.54 12.27 -9.79
C GLU A 87 -2.62 10.88 -10.44
N GLU A 88 -2.28 10.78 -11.73
CA GLU A 88 -2.30 9.53 -12.50
C GLU A 88 -1.24 8.52 -11.99
N THR A 89 0.03 8.94 -11.89
CA THR A 89 1.08 8.03 -11.40
C THR A 89 0.83 7.60 -9.97
N THR A 90 0.12 8.43 -9.21
CA THR A 90 -0.30 8.09 -7.86
C THR A 90 -1.44 7.08 -7.82
N ALA A 91 -2.47 7.25 -8.66
CA ALA A 91 -3.57 6.31 -8.77
C ALA A 91 -3.06 4.92 -9.21
N GLU A 92 -2.15 4.87 -10.18
CA GLU A 92 -1.51 3.63 -10.64
C GLU A 92 -0.66 2.99 -9.53
N SER A 93 0.12 3.79 -8.79
CA SER A 93 0.88 3.29 -7.63
C SER A 93 -0.05 2.69 -6.57
N PHE A 94 -1.23 3.29 -6.34
CA PHE A 94 -2.18 2.82 -5.35
C PHE A 94 -2.77 1.49 -5.77
N ARG A 95 -3.23 1.42 -7.03
CA ARG A 95 -3.70 0.18 -7.65
C ARG A 95 -2.67 -0.94 -7.51
N ARG A 96 -1.41 -0.66 -7.85
CA ARG A 96 -0.34 -1.65 -7.82
C ARG A 96 -0.12 -2.21 -6.42
N VAL A 97 0.07 -1.35 -5.42
CA VAL A 97 0.25 -1.78 -4.02
C VAL A 97 -0.99 -2.55 -3.52
N PHE A 98 -2.18 -2.03 -3.81
CA PHE A 98 -3.43 -2.62 -3.34
C PHE A 98 -3.64 -4.02 -3.93
N THR A 99 -3.60 -4.16 -5.25
CA THR A 99 -3.90 -5.42 -5.95
C THR A 99 -2.79 -6.48 -5.81
N MET A 100 -1.53 -6.04 -5.77
CA MET A 100 -0.40 -6.97 -5.67
C MET A 100 -0.11 -7.39 -4.23
N LEU A 101 -0.29 -6.52 -3.23
CA LEU A 101 0.05 -6.84 -1.84
C LEU A 101 -1.17 -7.00 -0.95
N ILE A 102 -2.05 -5.99 -0.92
CA ILE A 102 -3.11 -5.89 0.08
C ILE A 102 -4.20 -6.93 -0.17
N ASP A 103 -4.64 -7.10 -1.42
CA ASP A 103 -5.66 -8.09 -1.79
C ASP A 103 -5.16 -9.55 -1.67
N ARG A 104 -3.84 -9.74 -1.64
CA ARG A 104 -3.19 -11.05 -1.48
C ARG A 104 -3.00 -11.46 -0.01
N LEU A 105 -3.31 -10.57 0.94
CA LEU A 105 -3.31 -10.93 2.35
C LEU A 105 -4.42 -11.97 2.64
N PRO A 106 -4.20 -12.91 3.56
CA PRO A 106 -5.19 -13.93 3.91
C PRO A 106 -6.37 -13.36 4.71
N GLY A 107 -7.46 -14.14 4.76
CA GLY A 107 -8.67 -13.82 5.52
C GLY A 107 -9.72 -13.10 4.69
N GLU A 108 -10.88 -12.82 5.26
CA GLU A 108 -11.98 -12.17 4.54
C GLU A 108 -11.65 -10.73 4.10
N PRO A 109 -12.20 -10.26 2.97
CA PRO A 109 -12.00 -8.88 2.55
C PRO A 109 -12.83 -7.95 3.45
N TRP A 110 -12.47 -6.68 3.48
CA TRP A 110 -13.26 -5.67 4.18
C TRP A 110 -14.60 -5.50 3.46
N GLY A 111 -15.70 -5.64 4.20
CA GLY A 111 -17.06 -5.57 3.63
C GLY A 111 -17.40 -4.25 2.93
N ARG A 112 -16.61 -3.18 3.16
CA ARG A 112 -16.78 -1.87 2.50
C ARG A 112 -15.85 -1.63 1.31
N THR A 113 -15.06 -2.63 0.92
CA THR A 113 -14.08 -2.49 -0.19
C THR A 113 -14.76 -2.00 -1.47
N GLN A 114 -15.89 -2.62 -1.85
CA GLN A 114 -16.61 -2.26 -3.07
C GLN A 114 -17.16 -0.83 -3.01
N ALA A 115 -17.84 -0.46 -1.92
CA ALA A 115 -18.38 0.89 -1.74
C ALA A 115 -17.28 1.97 -1.73
N MET A 116 -16.09 1.65 -1.21
CA MET A 116 -14.96 2.59 -1.24
C MET A 116 -14.32 2.69 -2.62
N LYS A 117 -14.27 1.60 -3.39
CA LYS A 117 -13.86 1.66 -4.80
C LYS A 117 -14.78 2.58 -5.60
N GLU A 118 -16.10 2.42 -5.45
CA GLU A 118 -17.10 3.27 -6.10
C GLU A 118 -16.95 4.75 -5.70
N ARG A 119 -16.80 5.04 -4.39
CA ARG A 119 -16.58 6.40 -3.88
C ARG A 119 -15.38 7.09 -4.53
N PHE A 120 -14.31 6.35 -4.82
CA PHE A 120 -13.08 6.89 -5.39
C PHE A 120 -12.99 6.69 -6.92
N GLY A 121 -14.03 6.18 -7.58
CA GLY A 121 -14.02 5.91 -9.02
C GLY A 121 -13.04 4.82 -9.45
N ILE A 122 -12.74 3.86 -8.57
CA ILE A 122 -11.85 2.74 -8.83
C ILE A 122 -12.62 1.60 -9.52
N SER A 123 -12.13 1.14 -10.67
CA SER A 123 -12.78 0.11 -11.50
C SER A 123 -12.09 -1.27 -11.50
N TRP A 124 -10.89 -1.37 -10.94
CA TRP A 124 -10.11 -2.61 -10.82
C TRP A 124 -10.41 -3.34 -9.52
#